data_AF-A0A1D8AU66-F1
#
_entry.id   AF-A0A1D8AU66-F1
#
_cell.length_a   1.000
_cell.length_b   1.000
_cell.length_c   1.000
_cell.angle_alpha   90.00
_cell.angle_beta   90.00
_cell.angle_gamma   90.00
#
_symmetry.space_group_name_H-M   'P 1'
#
loop_
_entity.id
_entity.type
_entity.pdbx_description
1 polymer ?
#
loop_
_entity_poly.entity_id
_entity_poly.type
_entity_poly.pdbx_seq_one_letter_code
_entity_poly.pdbx_strand_id
1 'polypeptide(L)'
;MDPTPPPSPPGLLDSLRLLGDTLVAGLQDRLELLSVELQEEKFRLILIFLWISAAVFTAMMTLAFASLTVVYLFWESARLAALGGLTLLYAGALAVIVIAFRRFLARQPQPFAATLQELKEDRACIRTGN
;
A
#
# COMPACT_ATOMS: atom_id res chain seq x y z
N MET A 1 56.29 36.20 -30.81
CA MET A 1 55.36 35.95 -29.70
C MET A 1 53.99 36.37 -30.20
N ASP A 2 53.19 35.41 -30.68
CA ASP A 2 51.79 35.67 -31.06
C ASP A 2 50.91 35.64 -29.80
N PRO A 3 50.04 36.64 -29.58
CA PRO A 3 49.05 36.60 -28.51
C PRO A 3 47.88 35.69 -28.91
N THR A 4 47.60 34.65 -28.10
CA THR A 4 46.42 33.79 -28.29
C THR A 4 45.15 34.56 -27.93
N PRO A 5 44.09 34.52 -28.77
CA PRO A 5 42.84 35.22 -28.48
C PRO A 5 42.14 34.63 -27.22
N PRO A 6 41.43 35.46 -26.45
CA PRO A 6 40.74 35.01 -25.24
C PRO A 6 39.59 34.05 -25.57
N PRO A 7 39.29 33.06 -24.71
CA PRO A 7 38.18 32.15 -24.91
C PRO A 7 36.84 32.91 -24.91
N SER A 8 36.00 32.64 -25.90
CA SER A 8 34.63 33.18 -25.98
C SER A 8 33.82 32.78 -24.74
N PRO A 9 33.00 33.68 -24.16
CA PRO A 9 32.21 33.38 -22.99
C PRO A 9 31.22 32.24 -23.30
N PRO A 10 31.04 31.27 -22.39
CA PRO A 10 30.11 30.15 -22.59
C PRO A 10 28.71 30.70 -22.87
N GLY A 11 28.09 30.21 -23.95
CA GLY A 11 26.77 30.66 -24.36
C GLY A 11 25.69 30.25 -23.36
N LEU A 12 24.61 31.04 -23.27
CA LEU A 12 23.43 30.72 -22.45
C LEU A 12 22.88 29.30 -22.72
N LEU A 13 23.04 28.81 -23.95
CA LEU A 13 22.67 27.45 -24.37
C LEU A 13 23.48 26.36 -23.67
N ASP A 14 24.77 26.60 -23.42
CA ASP A 14 25.61 25.64 -22.68
C ASP A 14 25.26 25.61 -21.19
N SER A 15 24.89 26.78 -20.62
CA SER A 15 24.39 26.84 -19.24
C SER A 15 23.06 26.10 -19.08
N LEU A 16 22.15 26.23 -20.05
CA LEU A 16 20.88 25.48 -20.08
C LEU A 16 21.09 23.97 -20.20
N ARG A 17 22.05 23.54 -21.04
CA ARG A 17 22.42 22.12 -21.16
C ARG A 17 22.99 21.58 -19.86
N LEU A 18 23.90 22.30 -19.22
CA LEU A 18 24.47 21.91 -17.93
C LEU A 18 23.39 21.81 -16.83
N LEU A 19 22.44 22.74 -16.79
CA LEU A 19 21.31 22.67 -15.86
C LEU A 19 20.42 21.46 -16.14
N GLY A 20 20.15 21.17 -17.42
CA GLY A 20 19.41 19.98 -17.84
C GLY A 20 20.10 18.69 -17.41
N ASP A 21 21.40 18.56 -17.66
CA ASP A 21 22.19 17.39 -17.27
C ASP A 21 22.25 17.22 -15.74
N THR A 22 22.37 18.32 -15.00
CA THR A 22 22.37 18.29 -13.53
C THR A 22 21.00 17.84 -12.97
N LEU A 23 19.90 18.29 -13.58
CA LEU A 23 18.55 17.88 -13.21
C LEU A 23 18.30 16.39 -13.52
N VAL A 24 18.73 15.93 -14.70
CA VAL A 24 18.59 14.52 -15.10
C VAL A 24 19.43 13.62 -14.19
N ALA A 25 20.68 14.01 -13.90
CA ALA A 25 21.53 13.28 -12.96
C ALA A 25 20.90 13.21 -11.55
N GLY A 26 20.40 14.34 -11.03
CA GLY A 26 19.74 14.36 -9.72
C GLY A 26 18.43 13.57 -9.66
N LEU A 27 17.69 13.48 -10.77
CA LEU A 27 16.51 12.61 -10.90
C LEU A 27 16.90 11.13 -10.93
N GLN A 28 17.98 10.79 -11.64
CA GLN A 28 18.46 9.42 -11.76
C GLN A 28 18.89 8.86 -10.40
N ASP A 29 19.66 9.62 -9.62
CA ASP A 29 20.07 9.24 -8.26
C ASP A 29 18.86 9.01 -7.34
N ARG A 30 17.84 9.87 -7.44
CA ARG A 30 16.61 9.71 -6.65
C ARG A 30 15.77 8.53 -7.09
N LEU A 31 15.70 8.24 -8.40
CA LEU A 31 14.98 7.06 -8.91
C LEU A 31 15.69 5.77 -8.49
N GLU A 32 17.02 5.75 -8.44
CA GLU A 32 17.79 4.61 -7.96
C GLU A 32 17.53 4.36 -6.47
N LEU A 33 17.58 5.40 -5.63
CA LEU A 33 17.21 5.33 -4.22
C LEU A 33 15.75 4.92 -4.01
N LEU A 34 14.79 5.56 -4.71
CA LEU A 34 13.36 5.22 -4.63
C LEU A 34 13.10 3.78 -5.07
N SER A 35 13.80 3.28 -6.09
CA SER A 35 13.69 1.89 -6.54
C SER A 35 14.12 0.91 -5.46
N VAL A 36 15.24 1.20 -4.78
CA VAL A 36 15.74 0.38 -3.66
C VAL A 36 14.79 0.44 -2.46
N GLU A 37 14.33 1.62 -2.07
CA GLU A 37 13.36 1.79 -0.97
C GLU A 37 12.03 1.07 -1.27
N LEU A 38 11.53 1.17 -2.50
CA LEU A 38 10.32 0.46 -2.95
C LEU A 38 10.51 -1.07 -2.93
N GLN A 39 11.70 -1.57 -3.27
CA GLN A 39 12.00 -3.00 -3.20
C GLN A 39 12.01 -3.49 -1.75
N GLU A 40 12.60 -2.72 -0.84
CA GLU A 40 12.63 -3.06 0.59
C GLU A 40 11.21 -3.05 1.20
N GLU A 41 10.42 -2.02 0.93
CA GLU A 41 9.06 -1.92 1.47
C GLU A 41 8.13 -2.99 0.87
N LYS A 42 8.27 -3.31 -0.42
CA LYS A 42 7.57 -4.44 -1.04
C LYS A 42 7.88 -5.76 -0.34
N PHE A 43 9.15 -6.02 -0.06
CA PHE A 43 9.54 -7.24 0.63
C PHE A 43 8.95 -7.30 2.04
N ARG A 44 9.01 -6.18 2.78
CA ARG A 44 8.40 -6.05 4.11
C ARG A 44 6.89 -6.31 4.07
N LEU A 45 6.18 -5.71 3.12
CA LEU A 45 4.74 -5.91 2.93
C LEU A 45 4.39 -7.35 2.58
N ILE A 46 5.16 -8.00 1.69
CA ILE A 46 4.98 -9.42 1.35
C ILE A 46 5.18 -10.30 2.59
N LEU A 47 6.20 -10.03 3.39
CA LEU A 47 6.48 -10.80 4.60
C LEU A 47 5.38 -10.62 5.65
N ILE A 48 4.92 -9.38 5.88
CA ILE A 48 3.78 -9.09 6.76
C ILE A 48 2.53 -9.81 6.26
N PHE A 49 2.25 -9.75 4.95
CA PHE A 49 1.12 -10.43 4.34
C PHE A 49 1.19 -11.95 4.55
N LEU A 50 2.38 -12.55 4.41
CA LEU A 50 2.61 -13.97 4.64
C LEU A 50 2.34 -14.35 6.11
N TRP A 51 2.86 -13.57 7.06
CA TRP A 51 2.62 -13.79 8.49
C TRP A 51 1.15 -13.64 8.88
N ILE A 52 0.48 -12.61 8.39
CA ILE A 52 -0.96 -12.42 8.62
C ILE A 52 -1.74 -13.60 8.03
N SER A 53 -1.41 -14.01 6.80
CA SER A 53 -2.07 -15.14 6.14
C SER A 53 -1.87 -16.44 6.90
N ALA A 54 -0.65 -16.72 7.36
CA ALA A 54 -0.34 -17.89 8.17
C ALA A 54 -1.11 -17.87 9.50
N ALA A 55 -1.12 -16.74 10.21
CA ALA A 55 -1.86 -16.58 11.45
C ALA A 55 -3.37 -16.79 11.27
N VAL A 56 -3.96 -16.19 10.23
CA VAL A 56 -5.39 -16.36 9.90
C VAL A 56 -5.70 -17.81 9.54
N PHE A 57 -4.87 -18.46 8.73
CA PHE A 57 -5.04 -19.86 8.35
C PHE A 57 -4.99 -20.78 9.57
N THR A 58 -3.96 -20.65 10.42
CA THR A 58 -3.83 -21.45 11.64
C THR A 58 -5.01 -21.22 12.59
N ALA A 59 -5.46 -19.96 12.77
CA ALA A 59 -6.62 -19.65 13.58
C ALA A 59 -7.91 -20.29 13.04
N MET A 60 -8.13 -20.28 11.72
CA MET A 60 -9.27 -20.96 11.10
C MET A 60 -9.22 -22.48 11.33
N MET A 61 -8.05 -23.11 11.20
CA MET A 61 -7.87 -24.53 11.50
C MET A 61 -8.17 -24.85 12.97
N THR A 62 -7.67 -24.04 13.90
CA THR A 62 -7.96 -24.21 15.34
C THR A 62 -9.46 -24.10 15.60
N LEU A 63 -10.15 -23.10 15.04
CA LEU A 63 -11.60 -22.93 15.19
C LEU A 63 -12.39 -24.09 14.59
N ALA A 64 -11.99 -24.60 13.43
CA ALA A 64 -12.61 -25.76 12.80
C ALA A 64 -12.47 -27.01 13.68
N PHE A 65 -11.27 -27.33 14.16
CA PHE A 65 -11.07 -28.47 15.05
C PHE A 65 -11.80 -28.30 16.37
N ALA A 66 -11.79 -27.10 16.97
CA ALA A 66 -12.55 -26.82 18.18
C ALA A 66 -14.07 -27.03 17.96
N SER A 67 -14.61 -26.61 16.82
CA SER A 67 -16.01 -26.87 16.44
C SER A 67 -16.30 -28.36 16.37
N LEU A 68 -15.43 -29.11 15.69
CA LEU A 68 -15.55 -30.57 15.58
C LEU A 68 -15.52 -31.22 16.96
N THR A 69 -14.60 -30.80 17.84
CA THR A 69 -14.51 -31.30 19.21
C THR A 69 -15.79 -31.04 19.99
N VAL A 70 -16.35 -29.83 19.92
CA VAL A 70 -17.62 -29.48 20.58
C VAL A 70 -18.75 -30.34 20.04
N VAL A 71 -18.89 -30.45 18.71
CA VAL A 71 -19.94 -31.26 18.10
C VAL A 71 -19.80 -32.73 18.47
N TYR A 72 -18.58 -33.26 18.50
CA TYR A 72 -18.30 -34.64 18.87
C TYR A 72 -18.64 -34.91 20.35
N LEU A 73 -18.26 -34.00 21.27
CA LEU A 73 -18.58 -34.12 22.69
C LEU A 73 -20.09 -34.14 22.98
N PHE A 74 -20.87 -33.38 22.22
CA PHE A 74 -22.32 -33.25 22.40
C PHE A 74 -23.14 -34.09 21.40
N TRP A 75 -22.50 -35.05 20.70
CA TRP A 75 -23.11 -35.76 19.57
C TRP A 75 -24.36 -36.56 19.96
N GLU A 76 -24.30 -37.30 21.07
CA GLU A 76 -25.39 -38.17 21.52
C GLU A 76 -26.52 -37.38 22.22
N SER A 77 -26.19 -36.28 22.89
CA SER A 77 -27.11 -35.58 23.79
C SER A 77 -27.73 -34.32 23.20
N ALA A 78 -26.97 -33.54 22.42
CA ALA A 78 -27.36 -32.18 22.05
C ALA A 78 -26.79 -31.70 20.70
N ARG A 79 -26.57 -32.60 19.73
CA ARG A 79 -25.95 -32.27 18.43
C ARG A 79 -26.53 -31.03 17.74
N LEU A 80 -27.86 -30.90 17.73
CA LEU A 80 -28.54 -29.78 17.07
C LEU A 80 -28.33 -28.46 17.82
N ALA A 81 -28.31 -28.50 19.16
CA ALA A 81 -28.03 -27.32 19.97
C ALA A 81 -26.56 -26.89 19.83
N ALA A 82 -25.62 -27.85 19.80
CA ALA A 82 -24.21 -27.56 19.57
C ALA A 82 -23.98 -26.91 18.19
N LEU A 83 -24.54 -27.49 17.12
CA LEU A 83 -24.47 -26.93 15.77
C LEU A 83 -25.14 -25.55 15.68
N GLY A 84 -26.33 -25.39 16.26
CA GLY A 84 -27.06 -24.11 16.28
C GLY A 84 -26.29 -23.02 17.03
N GLY A 85 -25.74 -23.36 18.19
CA GLY A 85 -24.92 -22.46 19.00
C GLY A 85 -23.65 -22.00 18.28
N LEU A 86 -22.91 -22.94 17.68
CA LEU A 86 -21.73 -22.64 16.84
C LEU A 86 -22.09 -21.75 15.65
N THR A 87 -23.20 -22.03 14.98
CA THR A 87 -23.68 -21.24 13.84
C THR A 87 -23.99 -19.81 14.27
N LEU A 88 -24.75 -19.62 15.36
CA LEU A 88 -25.06 -18.30 15.89
C LEU A 88 -23.81 -17.54 16.32
N LEU A 89 -22.86 -18.24 16.96
CA LEU A 89 -21.60 -17.65 17.40
C LEU A 89 -20.77 -17.15 16.21
N TYR A 90 -20.60 -17.98 15.17
CA TYR A 90 -19.83 -17.58 13.98
C TYR A 90 -20.54 -16.52 13.14
N ALA A 91 -21.87 -16.59 13.00
CA ALA A 91 -22.65 -15.55 12.34
C ALA A 91 -22.55 -14.21 13.09
N GLY A 92 -22.63 -14.23 14.43
CA GLY A 92 -22.44 -13.05 15.26
C GLY A 92 -21.05 -12.44 15.13
N ALA A 93 -20.00 -13.27 15.20
CA ALA A 93 -18.63 -12.83 15.00
C ALA A 93 -18.43 -12.19 13.62
N LEU A 94 -18.96 -12.83 12.55
CA LEU A 94 -18.91 -12.28 11.19
C LEU A 94 -19.61 -10.92 11.11
N ALA A 95 -20.80 -10.77 11.70
CA ALA A 95 -21.52 -9.51 11.71
C ALA A 95 -20.72 -8.40 12.39
N VAL A 96 -20.11 -8.68 13.55
CA VAL A 96 -19.25 -7.73 14.26
C VAL A 96 -18.05 -7.32 13.42
N ILE A 97 -17.36 -8.28 12.80
CA ILE A 97 -16.20 -8.03 11.93
C ILE A 97 -16.60 -7.15 10.75
N VAL A 98 -17.70 -7.46 10.05
CA VAL A 98 -18.18 -6.67 8.91
C VAL A 98 -18.53 -5.25 9.33
N ILE A 99 -19.22 -5.06 10.46
CA ILE A 99 -19.57 -3.73 10.97
C ILE A 99 -18.31 -2.94 11.34
N ALA A 100 -17.37 -3.57 12.05
CA ALA A 100 -16.10 -2.94 12.43
C ALA A 100 -15.28 -2.55 11.20
N PHE A 101 -15.16 -3.45 10.21
CA PHE A 101 -14.45 -3.20 8.96
C PHE A 101 -15.09 -2.06 8.16
N ARG A 102 -16.42 -2.04 8.03
CA ARG A 102 -17.13 -0.93 7.38
C ARG A 102 -16.91 0.40 8.09
N ARG A 103 -16.92 0.41 9.44
CA ARG A 103 -16.61 1.61 10.24
C ARG A 103 -15.17 2.06 10.06
N PHE A 104 -14.23 1.12 9.98
CA PHE A 104 -12.83 1.41 9.72
C PHE A 104 -12.65 2.05 8.34
N LEU A 105 -13.21 1.47 7.28
CA LEU A 105 -13.20 2.03 5.93
C LEU A 105 -13.84 3.42 5.87
N ALA A 106 -14.96 3.63 6.56
CA ALA A 106 -15.64 4.93 6.57
C ALA A 106 -14.87 6.03 7.32
N ARG A 107 -13.92 5.67 8.19
CA ARG A 107 -13.09 6.62 8.97
C ARG A 107 -11.73 6.87 8.35
N GLN A 108 -11.35 6.14 7.31
CA GLN A 108 -10.10 6.35 6.60
C GLN A 108 -10.20 7.65 5.76
N PRO A 109 -9.34 8.65 5.97
CA PRO A 109 -9.23 9.78 5.06
C PRO A 109 -8.86 9.22 3.68
N GLN A 110 -9.57 9.64 2.63
CA GLN A 110 -9.34 9.12 1.27
C GLN A 110 -7.84 9.25 0.92
N PRO A 111 -7.10 8.14 0.74
CA PRO A 111 -5.64 8.16 0.70
C PRO A 111 -5.04 8.87 -0.53
N PHE A 112 -5.88 9.40 -1.41
CA PHE A 112 -5.49 10.13 -2.61
C PHE A 112 -6.41 11.33 -2.92
N ALA A 113 -7.31 11.74 -2.01
CA ALA A 113 -8.19 12.87 -2.31
C ALA A 113 -7.41 14.19 -2.43
N ALA A 114 -6.43 14.41 -1.55
CA ALA A 114 -5.52 15.55 -1.62
C ALA A 114 -4.65 15.49 -2.89
N THR A 115 -4.04 14.34 -3.18
CA THR A 115 -3.19 14.14 -4.37
C THR A 115 -3.97 14.24 -5.68
N LEU A 116 -5.22 13.77 -5.73
CA LEU A 116 -6.10 13.91 -6.91
C LEU A 116 -6.61 15.34 -7.08
N GLN A 117 -6.74 16.11 -6.00
CA GLN A 117 -7.03 17.55 -6.07
C GLN A 117 -5.81 18.31 -6.60
N GLU A 118 -4.62 18.05 -6.07
CA GLU A 118 -3.37 18.68 -6.56
C GLU A 118 -3.10 18.33 -8.03
N LEU A 119 -3.29 17.07 -8.45
CA LEU A 119 -3.16 16.68 -9.87
C LEU A 119 -4.20 17.34 -10.80
N LYS A 120 -5.38 17.71 -10.27
CA LYS A 120 -6.37 18.47 -11.03
C LYS A 120 -5.97 19.94 -11.18
N GLU A 121 -5.42 20.54 -10.13
CA GLU A 121 -4.91 21.91 -10.16
C GLU A 121 -3.70 22.06 -11.08
N ASP A 122 -2.75 21.13 -11.02
CA ASP A 122 -1.60 21.10 -11.95
C ASP A 122 -2.04 21.00 -13.41
N ARG A 123 -3.05 20.17 -13.69
CA ARG A 123 -3.61 20.03 -15.05
C ARG A 123 -4.32 21.30 -15.51
N ALA A 124 -4.96 22.04 -14.60
CA ALA A 124 -5.59 23.32 -14.93
C ALA A 124 -4.54 24.38 -15.27
N CYS A 125 -3.42 24.42 -14.54
CA CYS A 125 -2.33 25.35 -14.79
C CYS A 125 -1.69 25.12 -16.19
N ILE A 126 -1.45 23.85 -16.58
CA ILE A 126 -0.90 23.50 -17.90
C ILE A 126 -1.87 23.84 -19.05
N ARG A 127 -3.18 23.71 -18.83
CA ARG A 127 -4.18 23.99 -19.88
C ARG A 127 -4.45 25.48 -20.09
N THR A 128 -4.14 26.33 -19.11
CA THR A 128 -4.39 27.79 -19.17
C THR A 128 -3.18 28.57 -19.70
N GLY A 129 -2.06 27.88 -20.00
CA GLY A 129 -0.83 28.46 -20.56
C GLY A 129 -0.69 28.37 -22.08
N ASN A 130 -1.79 28.13 -22.82
CA ASN A 130 -1.87 28.17 -24.28
C ASN A 130 -3.04 29.06 -24.73
#